data_AF-A0A6N7BAQ0-F1
#
_entry.id   AF-A0A6N7BAQ0-F1
#
_cell.length_a   1.000
_cell.length_b   1.000
_cell.length_c   1.000
_cell.angle_alpha   90.00
_cell.angle_beta   90.00
_cell.angle_gamma   90.00
#
_symmetry.space_group_name_H-M   'P 1'
#
loop_
_entity.id
_entity.type
_entity.pdbx_description
1 polymer ?
#
loop_
_entity_poly.entity_id
_entity_poly.type
_entity_poly.pdbx_seq_one_letter_code
_entity_poly.pdbx_strand_id
1 'polypeptide(L)' 'MKLTLKEAADFVGGVVYGNPELEVTGLAKIEEAKPGELTFLYLPGYEHFL' A
#
# COMPACT_ATOMS: atom_id res chain seq x y z
N MET A 1 6.73 11.21 12.90
CA MET A 1 5.30 11.12 12.54
C MET A 1 5.10 9.78 11.87
N LYS A 2 4.11 8.99 12.28
CA LYS A 2 3.80 7.69 11.66
C LYS A 2 2.64 7.91 10.70
N LEU A 3 2.75 7.43 9.45
CA LEU A 3 1.66 7.45 8.49
C LEU A 3 0.92 6.11 8.59
N THR A 4 -0.38 6.15 8.85
CA THR A 4 -1.22 4.96 8.84
C THR A 4 -1.81 4.70 7.46
N LEU A 5 -2.22 3.46 7.21
CA LEU A 5 -2.91 3.06 5.98
C LEU A 5 -4.17 3.89 5.75
N LYS A 6 -4.89 4.23 6.84
CA LYS A 6 -6.07 5.09 6.78
C LYS A 6 -5.75 6.49 6.28
N GLU A 7 -4.73 7.13 6.85
CA GLU A 7 -4.34 8.49 6.45
C GLU A 7 -3.88 8.53 4.99
N ALA A 8 -3.14 7.50 4.56
CA ALA A 8 -2.75 7.36 3.15
C ALA A 8 -3.97 7.22 2.23
N ALA A 9 -4.95 6.40 2.61
CA ALA A 9 -6.19 6.24 1.85
C ALA A 9 -7.03 7.52 1.81
N ASP A 10 -7.21 8.20 2.95
CA ASP A 10 -7.95 9.46 3.03
C ASP A 10 -7.35 10.54 2.10
N PHE A 11 -6.01 10.59 1.98
CA PHE A 11 -5.31 11.55 1.13
C PHE A 11 -5.62 11.37 -0.36
N VAL A 12 -5.85 10.12 -0.80
CA VAL A 12 -6.12 9.78 -2.21
C VAL A 12 -7.60 9.46 -2.49
N GLY A 13 -8.46 9.56 -1.48
CA GLY A 13 -9.87 9.15 -1.56
C GLY A 13 -10.05 7.64 -1.75
N GLY A 14 -9.10 6.84 -1.27
CA GLY A 14 -9.12 5.37 -1.36
C GLY A 14 -9.97 4.71 -0.28
N VAL A 15 -10.28 3.43 -0.49
CA VAL A 15 -11.01 2.58 0.47
C VAL A 15 -10.06 1.52 1.01
N VAL A 16 -9.95 1.40 2.33
CA VAL A 16 -9.13 0.37 2.99
C VAL A 16 -9.94 -0.91 3.17
N TYR A 17 -9.42 -2.02 2.63
CA TYR A 17 -9.88 -3.37 2.94
C TYR A 17 -8.79 -4.05 3.78
N GLY A 18 -9.08 -4.35 5.06
CA GLY A 18 -8.10 -4.89 6.01
C GLY A 18 -7.92 -4.00 7.25
N ASN A 19 -6.71 -4.00 7.84
CA ASN A 19 -6.41 -3.22 9.05
C ASN A 19 -6.01 -1.76 8.69
N PRO A 20 -6.82 -0.75 9.05
CA PRO A 20 -6.52 0.66 8.76
C PRO A 20 -5.38 1.25 9.61
N GLU A 21 -5.04 0.63 10.74
CA GLU A 21 -4.03 1.12 11.69
C GLU A 21 -2.60 0.69 11.33
N LEU A 22 -2.41 -0.07 10.24
CA LEU A 22 -1.09 -0.47 9.78
C LEU A 22 -0.22 0.75 9.48
N GLU A 23 1.01 0.72 9.97
CA GLU A 23 2.02 1.75 9.73
C GLU A 23 2.61 1.57 8.32
N VAL A 24 2.58 2.65 7.55
CA VAL A 24 3.23 2.76 6.24
C VAL A 24 4.61 3.35 6.44
N THR A 25 5.63 2.57 6.13
CA THR A 25 7.04 2.93 6.31
C THR A 25 7.70 3.46 5.03
N GLY A 26 7.11 3.21 3.87
CA GLY A 26 7.65 3.63 2.58
C GLY A 26 6.83 3.19 1.38
N LEU A 27 7.37 3.45 0.19
CA LEU A 27 6.86 2.98 -1.10
C LEU A 27 7.90 2.10 -1.77
N ALA A 28 7.46 1.00 -2.38
CA ALA A 28 8.33 0.10 -3.11
C ALA A 28 7.63 -0.46 -4.35
N LYS A 29 8.44 -0.97 -5.30
CA LYS A 29 7.93 -1.76 -6.42
C LYS A 29 7.36 -3.08 -5.91
N ILE A 30 6.39 -3.65 -6.62
CA ILE A 30 5.67 -4.85 -6.17
C ILE A 30 6.60 -6.06 -6.04
N GLU A 31 7.69 -6.09 -6.81
CA GLU A 31 8.69 -7.16 -6.79
C GLU A 31 9.64 -7.12 -5.59
N GLU A 32 9.78 -5.96 -4.94
CA GLU A 32 10.82 -5.69 -3.92
C GLU A 32 10.24 -5.24 -2.57
N ALA A 33 8.92 -5.04 -2.50
CA ALA A 33 8.24 -4.51 -1.32
C ALA A 33 8.45 -5.40 -0.08
N LYS A 34 8.71 -4.73 1.04
CA LYS A 34 8.90 -5.36 2.36
C LYS A 34 7.71 -5.06 3.27
N PRO A 35 7.58 -5.78 4.40
CA PRO A 35 6.55 -5.47 5.39
C PRO A 35 6.58 -3.99 5.81
N GLY A 36 5.44 -3.33 5.69
CA GLY A 36 5.25 -1.89 5.97
C GLY A 36 5.33 -0.97 4.75
N GLU A 37 5.86 -1.45 3.62
CA GLU A 37 5.91 -0.65 2.38
C GLU A 37 4.62 -0.82 1.56
N LEU A 38 4.09 0.29 1.04
CA LEU A 38 3.00 0.24 0.07
C LEU A 38 3.53 -0.01 -1.34
N THR A 39 2.79 -0.80 -2.09
CA THR A 39 2.98 -1.00 -3.53
C THR A 39 1.63 -0.95 -4.24
N PHE A 40 1.64 -1.00 -5.57
CA PHE A 40 0.43 -0.88 -6.37
C PHE A 40 0.49 -1.76 -7.62
N LEU A 41 -0.67 -2.25 -8.03
CA LEU A 41 -0.87 -3.00 -9.25
C LEU A 41 -1.70 -2.14 -10.23
N TYR A 42 -1.13 -1.82 -11.40
CA TYR A 42 -1.80 -1.00 -12.41
C TYR A 42 -1.75 -1.60 -13.83
N LEU A 43 -0.95 -2.64 -14.04
CA LEU A 43 -0.81 -3.32 -15.34
C LEU A 43 -1.16 -4.81 -15.20
N PRO A 44 -1.91 -5.39 -16.15
CA PRO A 44 -2.27 -6.82 -16.13
C PRO A 44 -1.06 -7.76 -16.06
N GLY A 45 0.08 -7.36 -16.62
CA GLY A 45 1.31 -8.16 -16.59
C GLY A 45 1.85 -8.46 -15.18
N TYR A 46 1.41 -7.73 -14.16
CA TYR A 46 1.85 -7.88 -12.77
C TYR A 46 0.82 -8.59 -11.89
N GLU A 47 -0.28 -9.11 -12.45
CA GLU A 47 -1.32 -9.83 -11.68
C GLU A 47 -0.78 -11.09 -10.97
N HIS A 48 0.34 -11.65 -11.44
CA HIS A 48 1.00 -12.82 -10.85
C HIS A 48 1.65 -12.55 -9.47
N PHE A 49 1.65 -11.30 -9.00
CA PHE A 49 2.12 -10.91 -7.66
C PHE A 49 1.00 -10.79 -6.62
N LEU A 50 -0.27 -11.00 -7.01
CA LEU A 50 -1.42 -11.01 -6.09
C LEU A 50 -1.59 -12.35 -5.37
#